data_AF-A0A9Q4NIP5-F1
#
_entry.id   AF-A0A9Q4NIP5-F1
#
_cell.length_a   1.000
_cell.length_b   1.000
_cell.length_c   1.000
_cell.angle_alpha   90.00
_cell.angle_beta   90.00
_cell.angle_gamma   90.00
#
_symmetry.space_group_name_H-M   'P 1'
#
loop_
_entity.id
_entity.type
_entity.pdbx_description
1 polymer ?
#
loop_
_entity_poly.entity_id
_entity_poly.type
_entity_poly.pdbx_seq_one_letter_code
_entity_poly.pdbx_strand_id
1 'polypeptide(L)'
;MKKYIGTKQIEAEPMKMGEADEKCLIAVGGKLTKEERSINGYHVKYDNDIESWLPKDEFEETYKCADTFLDRLLIEQQDLAEKFSKLCAFVDTPKFEEVVKNEHQRDLLLQQRDYMGEYLNILNQRIKALG
;
A
#
# COMPACT_ATOMS: atom_id res chain seq x y z
N MET A 1 -17.82 4.65 15.52
CA MET A 1 -16.98 5.22 14.43
C MET A 1 -17.23 4.43 13.15
N LYS A 2 -17.12 5.07 11.98
CA LYS A 2 -17.24 4.38 10.67
C LYS A 2 -15.84 4.21 10.06
N LYS A 3 -15.63 3.14 9.30
CA LYS A 3 -14.38 2.86 8.58
C LYS A 3 -14.53 3.25 7.12
N TYR A 4 -13.50 3.84 6.54
CA TYR A 4 -13.44 4.24 5.13
C TYR A 4 -12.11 3.74 4.54
N ILE A 5 -12.10 3.41 3.25
CA ILE A 5 -10.90 2.99 2.51
C ILE A 5 -10.64 4.02 1.44
N GLY A 6 -9.39 4.46 1.32
CA GLY A 6 -8.94 5.35 0.26
C GLY A 6 -7.58 4.91 -0.25
N THR A 7 -7.33 5.13 -1.53
CA THR A 7 -6.04 4.93 -2.19
C THR A 7 -5.64 6.26 -2.82
N LYS A 8 -4.39 6.68 -2.64
CA LYS A 8 -3.85 7.93 -3.20
C LYS A 8 -2.41 7.70 -3.65
N GLN A 9 -2.02 8.39 -4.73
CA GLN A 9 -0.62 8.57 -5.08
C GLN A 9 -0.15 9.91 -4.50
N ILE A 10 1.12 9.98 -4.14
CA ILE A 10 1.76 11.15 -3.54
C ILE A 10 3.17 11.30 -4.11
N GLU A 11 3.71 12.50 -4.01
CA GLU A 11 5.14 12.73 -4.23
C GLU A 11 5.86 12.75 -2.89
N ALA A 12 7.06 12.18 -2.85
CA ALA A 12 7.88 12.21 -1.66
C ALA A 12 9.37 12.22 -1.96
N GLU A 13 10.14 12.85 -1.10
CA GLU A 13 11.60 12.88 -1.14
C GLU A 13 12.19 12.67 0.26
N PRO A 14 13.36 12.01 0.40
CA PRO A 14 14.01 11.85 1.69
C PRO A 14 14.33 13.20 2.33
N MET A 15 14.05 13.34 3.63
CA MET A 15 14.31 14.56 4.39
C MET A 15 14.57 14.25 5.86
N LYS A 16 15.52 14.95 6.48
CA LYS A 16 15.76 14.85 7.92
C LYS A 16 14.72 15.64 8.72
N MET A 17 14.38 15.18 9.91
CA MET A 17 13.41 15.88 10.78
C MET A 17 13.84 17.33 11.09
N GLY A 18 15.15 17.59 11.22
CA GLY A 18 15.65 18.96 11.42
C GLY A 18 15.39 19.89 10.23
N GLU A 19 15.48 19.37 9.00
CA GLU A 19 15.15 20.13 7.79
C GLU A 19 13.63 20.35 7.67
N ALA A 20 12.84 19.37 8.10
CA ALA A 20 11.38 19.46 8.14
C ALA A 20 10.90 20.53 9.14
N ASP A 21 11.54 20.64 10.31
CA ASP A 21 11.33 21.70 11.31
C ASP A 21 11.61 23.09 10.71
N GLU A 22 12.73 23.24 10.02
CA GLU A 22 13.13 24.50 9.36
C GLU A 22 12.17 24.91 8.23
N LYS A 23 11.53 23.93 7.57
CA LYS A 23 10.50 24.15 6.54
C LYS A 23 9.07 24.21 7.08
N CYS A 24 8.87 24.16 8.40
CA CYS A 24 7.56 24.15 9.05
C CYS A 24 6.63 23.00 8.58
N LEU A 25 7.21 21.86 8.18
CA LEU A 25 6.47 20.66 7.74
C LEU A 25 6.00 19.79 8.92
N ILE A 26 6.48 20.09 10.12
CA ILE A 26 6.11 19.45 11.38
C ILE A 26 5.82 20.52 12.44
N ALA A 27 4.85 20.25 13.31
CA ALA A 27 4.56 21.11 14.45
C ALA A 27 5.28 20.57 15.70
N VAL A 28 6.50 21.04 15.95
CA VAL A 28 7.25 20.70 17.16
C VAL A 28 6.92 21.71 18.25
N GLY A 29 6.52 21.23 19.44
CA GLY A 29 6.20 22.10 20.60
C GLY A 29 7.42 22.74 21.29
N GLY A 30 8.62 22.58 20.73
CA GLY A 30 9.89 23.01 21.33
C GLY A 30 11.07 22.80 20.39
N LYS A 31 12.28 23.13 20.85
CA LYS A 31 13.51 22.98 20.06
C LYS A 31 13.93 21.51 20.00
N LEU A 32 14.12 20.99 18.78
CA LEU A 32 14.63 19.64 18.58
C LEU A 32 16.05 19.45 19.14
N THR A 33 16.29 18.29 19.74
CA THR A 33 17.61 17.78 20.13
C THR A 33 18.46 17.46 18.90
N LYS A 34 19.77 17.21 19.09
CA LYS A 34 20.67 16.84 17.99
C LYS A 34 20.30 15.49 17.37
N GLU A 35 19.85 14.58 18.22
CA GLU A 35 19.42 13.23 17.87
C GLU A 35 18.14 13.28 17.03
N GLU A 36 17.13 14.02 17.49
CA GLU A 36 15.87 14.18 16.75
C GLU A 36 16.09 14.81 15.38
N ARG A 37 16.93 15.85 15.29
CA ARG A 37 17.26 16.50 14.01
C ARG A 37 17.85 15.55 12.98
N SER A 38 18.45 14.43 13.42
CA SER A 38 19.10 13.45 12.56
C SER A 38 18.19 12.30 12.11
N ILE A 39 16.95 12.24 12.61
CA ILE A 39 15.96 11.22 12.25
C ILE A 39 15.64 11.28 10.75
N ASN A 40 15.63 10.11 10.10
CA ASN A 40 15.25 9.97 8.71
C ASN A 40 13.74 9.99 8.54
N GLY A 41 13.28 10.63 7.48
CA GLY A 41 11.91 10.53 7.02
C GLY A 41 11.78 11.05 5.61
N TYR A 42 10.56 11.42 5.25
CA TYR A 42 10.19 11.87 3.93
C TYR A 42 9.38 13.13 4.02
N HIS A 43 9.73 14.12 3.21
CA HIS A 43 8.81 15.20 2.87
C HIS A 43 7.79 14.64 1.88
N VAL A 44 6.51 14.83 2.18
CA VAL A 44 5.38 14.27 1.45
C VAL A 44 4.50 15.39 0.93
N LYS A 45 4.13 15.33 -0.34
CA LYS A 45 3.18 16.24 -0.98
C LYS A 45 1.90 15.51 -1.35
N TYR A 46 0.76 16.04 -0.93
CA TYR A 46 -0.57 15.54 -1.26
C TYR A 46 -1.23 16.40 -2.34
N ASP A 47 -2.21 15.82 -3.04
CA ASP A 47 -3.15 16.57 -3.89
C ASP A 47 -3.81 17.66 -3.03
N ASN A 48 -3.71 18.93 -3.46
CA ASN A 48 -4.13 20.19 -2.79
C ASN A 48 -3.04 21.00 -2.06
N ASP A 49 -1.77 20.91 -2.49
CA ASP A 49 -0.66 21.72 -1.94
C ASP A 49 -0.45 21.55 -0.42
N ILE A 50 -0.97 20.45 0.13
CA ILE A 50 -0.73 20.08 1.52
C ILE A 50 0.59 19.31 1.52
N GLU A 51 1.55 19.82 2.28
CA GLU A 51 2.84 19.17 2.49
C GLU A 51 2.97 18.77 3.96
N SER A 52 3.64 17.65 4.22
CA SER A 52 3.96 17.18 5.57
C SER A 52 5.31 16.46 5.57
N TRP A 53 5.77 16.06 6.75
CA TRP A 53 6.87 15.12 6.88
C TRP A 53 6.43 13.90 7.67
N LEU A 54 6.83 12.72 7.20
CA LEU A 54 6.58 11.45 7.87
C LEU A 54 7.90 10.78 8.26
N PRO A 55 7.97 10.14 9.44
CA PRO A 55 9.08 9.26 9.79
C PRO A 55 9.29 8.17 8.73
N LYS A 56 10.55 7.77 8.53
CA LYS A 56 10.92 6.80 7.49
C LYS A 56 10.07 5.52 7.56
N ASP A 57 10.01 4.92 8.74
CA ASP A 57 9.36 3.61 8.93
C ASP A 57 7.84 3.72 8.68
N GLU A 58 7.20 4.81 9.15
CA GLU A 58 5.77 5.06 8.92
C GLU A 58 5.46 5.29 7.42
N PHE A 59 6.33 6.01 6.73
CA PHE A 59 6.19 6.25 5.30
C PHE A 59 6.33 4.93 4.50
N GLU A 60 7.38 4.16 4.76
CA GLU A 60 7.67 2.92 4.01
C GLU A 60 6.68 1.79 4.34
N GLU A 61 6.03 1.80 5.50
CA GLU A 61 4.91 0.90 5.82
C GLU A 61 3.64 1.27 5.04
N THR A 62 3.40 2.57 4.82
CA THR A 62 2.16 3.07 4.23
C THR A 62 2.22 3.15 2.70
N TYR A 63 3.38 3.54 2.14
CA TYR A 63 3.53 3.87 0.73
C TYR A 63 4.54 2.96 0.04
N LYS A 64 4.22 2.58 -1.20
CA LYS A 64 5.13 1.84 -2.08
C LYS A 64 5.58 2.77 -3.21
N CYS A 65 6.88 2.79 -3.51
CA CYS A 65 7.41 3.59 -4.62
C CYS A 65 6.78 3.11 -5.94
N ALA A 66 6.24 4.06 -6.72
CA ALA A 66 5.51 3.79 -7.96
C ALA A 66 6.05 4.64 -9.13
N ASP A 67 7.33 4.97 -9.10
CA ASP A 67 8.00 5.89 -10.02
C ASP A 67 7.92 5.38 -11.48
N THR A 68 8.25 4.11 -11.68
CA THR A 68 8.20 3.50 -12.99
C THR A 68 6.89 2.75 -13.25
N PHE A 69 6.63 2.51 -14.55
CA PHE A 69 5.54 1.63 -14.95
C PHE A 69 5.71 0.20 -14.40
N LEU A 70 6.96 -0.27 -14.31
CA LEU A 70 7.27 -1.58 -13.75
C LEU A 70 6.94 -1.63 -12.26
N ASP A 71 7.26 -0.59 -11.49
CA ASP A 71 6.94 -0.50 -10.07
C ASP A 71 5.43 -0.61 -9.84
N ARG A 72 4.63 0.09 -10.65
CA ARG A 72 3.17 0.02 -10.59
C ARG A 72 2.65 -1.40 -10.84
N LEU A 73 3.24 -2.13 -11.80
CA LEU A 73 2.89 -3.52 -12.07
C LEU A 73 3.29 -4.45 -10.91
N LEU A 74 4.46 -4.24 -10.31
CA LEU A 74 4.92 -5.03 -9.17
C LEU A 74 4.02 -4.81 -7.94
N ILE A 75 3.61 -3.56 -7.68
CA ILE A 75 2.65 -3.22 -6.61
C ILE A 75 1.32 -3.95 -6.85
N GLU A 76 0.77 -3.83 -8.06
CA GLU A 76 -0.50 -4.47 -8.41
C GLU A 76 -0.43 -6.00 -8.29
N GLN A 77 0.67 -6.59 -8.77
CA GLN A 77 0.92 -8.03 -8.67
C GLN A 77 0.96 -8.49 -7.21
N GLN A 78 1.67 -7.77 -6.34
CA GLN A 78 1.83 -8.14 -4.94
C GLN A 78 0.50 -8.01 -4.18
N ASP A 79 -0.25 -6.93 -4.43
CA ASP A 79 -1.56 -6.70 -3.82
C ASP A 79 -2.58 -7.76 -4.26
N LEU A 80 -2.57 -8.14 -5.55
CA LEU A 80 -3.42 -9.20 -6.06
C LEU A 80 -3.03 -10.56 -5.50
N ALA A 81 -1.73 -10.87 -5.44
CA ALA A 81 -1.22 -12.13 -4.90
C ALA A 81 -1.61 -12.32 -3.43
N GLU A 82 -1.53 -11.27 -2.61
CA GLU A 82 -1.94 -11.33 -1.21
C GLU A 82 -3.46 -11.57 -1.07
N LYS A 83 -4.28 -10.84 -1.83
CA LYS A 83 -5.74 -11.03 -1.84
C LYS A 83 -6.12 -12.42 -2.33
N PHE A 84 -5.48 -12.90 -3.39
CA PHE A 84 -5.69 -14.22 -3.96
C PHE A 84 -5.30 -15.32 -2.96
N SER A 85 -4.13 -15.21 -2.33
CA SER A 85 -3.68 -16.17 -1.31
C SER A 85 -4.66 -16.27 -0.13
N LYS A 86 -5.10 -15.13 0.41
CA LYS A 86 -6.11 -15.07 1.47
C LYS A 86 -7.44 -15.68 1.04
N LEU A 87 -7.84 -15.46 -0.21
CA LEU A 87 -9.07 -16.02 -0.76
C LEU A 87 -8.96 -17.55 -0.89
N CYS A 88 -7.88 -18.09 -1.47
CA CYS A 88 -7.63 -19.53 -1.53
C CYS A 88 -7.66 -20.16 -0.14
N ALA A 89 -6.90 -19.59 0.81
CA ALA A 89 -6.86 -20.07 2.18
C ALA A 89 -8.22 -20.04 2.89
N PHE A 90 -9.13 -19.16 2.49
CA PHE A 90 -10.50 -19.12 3.00
C PHE A 90 -11.38 -20.20 2.37
N VAL A 91 -11.43 -20.27 1.03
CA VAL A 91 -12.35 -21.17 0.31
C VAL A 91 -11.98 -22.65 0.45
N ASP A 92 -10.72 -22.96 0.75
CA ASP A 92 -10.24 -24.33 0.94
C ASP A 92 -10.56 -24.91 2.34
N THR A 93 -11.35 -24.20 3.15
CA THR A 93 -11.71 -24.62 4.51
C THR A 93 -13.22 -24.84 4.68
N PRO A 94 -13.66 -25.70 5.62
CA PRO A 94 -15.08 -25.87 5.92
C PRO A 94 -15.80 -24.56 6.29
N LYS A 95 -15.07 -23.57 6.82
CA LYS A 95 -15.61 -22.25 7.17
C LYS A 95 -16.21 -21.52 5.98
N PHE A 96 -15.78 -21.83 4.75
CA PHE A 96 -16.31 -21.20 3.56
C PHE A 96 -17.83 -21.38 3.45
N GLU A 97 -18.31 -22.62 3.62
CA GLU A 97 -19.74 -22.94 3.56
C GLU A 97 -20.50 -22.44 4.79
N GLU A 98 -19.85 -22.44 5.97
CA GLU A 98 -20.43 -21.93 7.21
C GLU A 98 -20.69 -20.41 7.17
N VAL A 99 -19.76 -19.66 6.58
CA VAL A 99 -19.79 -18.19 6.51
C VAL A 99 -20.59 -17.72 5.28
N VAL A 100 -20.35 -18.30 4.11
CA VAL A 100 -21.02 -17.93 2.86
C VAL A 100 -22.18 -18.88 2.60
N LYS A 101 -23.29 -18.65 3.29
CA LYS A 101 -24.45 -19.56 3.27
C LYS A 101 -25.20 -19.61 1.93
N ASN A 102 -25.14 -18.53 1.15
CA ASN A 102 -25.78 -18.46 -0.16
C ASN A 102 -24.94 -19.19 -1.22
N GLU A 103 -25.49 -20.25 -1.81
CA GLU A 103 -24.84 -21.07 -2.84
C GLU A 103 -24.34 -20.27 -4.02
N HIS A 104 -25.18 -19.38 -4.57
CA HIS A 104 -24.78 -18.55 -5.70
C HIS A 104 -23.60 -17.62 -5.37
N GLN A 105 -23.55 -17.07 -4.15
CA GLN A 105 -22.40 -16.29 -3.70
C GLN A 105 -21.13 -17.14 -3.55
N ARG A 106 -21.25 -18.43 -3.18
CA ARG A 106 -20.10 -19.35 -3.17
C ARG A 106 -19.56 -19.57 -4.56
N ASP A 107 -20.43 -19.85 -5.53
CA ASP A 107 -20.04 -20.05 -6.93
C ASP A 107 -19.36 -18.80 -7.52
N LEU A 108 -19.89 -17.62 -7.22
CA LEU A 108 -19.28 -16.35 -7.64
C LEU A 108 -17.91 -16.13 -6.97
N LEU A 109 -17.74 -16.50 -5.70
CA LEU A 109 -16.49 -16.35 -4.99
C LEU A 109 -15.40 -17.31 -5.51
N LEU A 110 -15.79 -18.54 -5.90
CA LEU A 110 -14.89 -19.49 -6.57
C LEU A 110 -14.48 -19.00 -7.95
N GLN A 111 -15.42 -18.46 -8.75
CA GLN A 111 -15.10 -17.82 -10.02
C GLN A 111 -14.16 -16.62 -9.83
N GLN A 112 -14.41 -15.79 -8.82
CA GLN A 112 -13.53 -14.68 -8.48
C GLN A 112 -12.11 -15.17 -8.20
N ARG A 113 -11.93 -16.24 -7.42
CA ARG A 113 -10.62 -16.86 -7.17
C ARG A 113 -9.96 -17.23 -8.50
N ASP A 114 -10.67 -17.94 -9.36
CA ASP A 114 -10.09 -18.44 -10.61
C ASP A 114 -9.65 -17.29 -11.52
N TYR A 115 -10.49 -16.25 -11.70
CA TYR A 115 -10.11 -15.06 -12.49
C TYR A 115 -8.97 -14.24 -11.86
N MET A 116 -8.88 -14.18 -10.53
CA MET A 116 -7.75 -13.55 -9.86
C MET A 116 -6.43 -14.30 -10.14
N GLY A 117 -6.47 -15.64 -10.18
CA GLY A 117 -5.32 -16.47 -10.52
C GLY A 117 -4.84 -16.24 -11.96
N GLU A 118 -5.78 -16.21 -12.92
CA GLU A 118 -5.48 -15.88 -14.31
C GLU A 118 -4.91 -14.47 -14.47
N TYR A 119 -5.50 -13.49 -13.78
CA TYR A 119 -5.01 -12.12 -13.83
C TYR A 119 -3.58 -12.02 -13.26
N LEU A 120 -3.30 -12.71 -12.14
CA LEU A 120 -1.97 -12.75 -11.54
C LEU A 120 -0.95 -13.38 -12.49
N ASN A 121 -1.32 -14.43 -13.23
CA ASN A 121 -0.48 -15.04 -14.26
C ASN A 121 -0.13 -14.04 -15.37
N ILE A 122 -1.11 -13.27 -15.86
CA ILE A 122 -0.87 -12.22 -16.87
C ILE A 122 0.06 -11.13 -16.33
N LEU A 123 -0.13 -10.68 -15.08
CA LEU A 123 0.78 -9.71 -14.46
C LEU A 123 2.22 -10.24 -14.39
N ASN A 124 2.42 -11.49 -13.97
CA ASN A 124 3.74 -12.11 -13.92
C ASN A 124 4.41 -12.18 -15.31
N GLN A 125 3.65 -12.50 -16.36
CA GLN A 125 4.15 -12.49 -17.74
C GLN A 125 4.55 -11.09 -18.20
N ARG A 126 3.73 -10.08 -17.90
CA ARG A 126 4.02 -8.68 -18.24
C ARG A 126 5.27 -8.16 -17.54
N ILE A 127 5.42 -8.44 -16.25
CA ILE A 127 6.59 -8.08 -15.47
C ILE A 127 7.85 -8.73 -16.05
N LYS A 128 7.80 -10.04 -16.35
CA LYS A 128 8.91 -10.78 -16.96
C LYS A 128 9.29 -10.26 -18.35
N ALA A 129 8.35 -9.70 -19.11
CA ALA A 129 8.63 -9.15 -20.43
C ALA A 129 9.29 -7.75 -20.39
N LEU A 130 9.22 -7.06 -19.24
CA LEU A 130 9.76 -5.70 -19.04
C LEU A 130 11.09 -5.68 -18.28
N GLY A 131 11.35 -6.69 -17.45
CA GLY A 131 12.62 -6.89 -16.72
C GLY A 131 13.58 -7.81 -17.46
#